data_AF-R7AG44-F1
#
_entry.id   AF-R7AG44-F1
#
_cell.length_a   1.000
_cell.length_b   1.000
_cell.length_c   1.000
_cell.angle_alpha   90.00
_cell.angle_beta   90.00
_cell.angle_gamma   90.00
#
_symmetry.space_group_name_H-M   'P 1'
#
loop_
_entity.id
_entity.type
_entity.pdbx_description
1 polymer ?
#
loop_
_entity_poly.entity_id
_entity_poly.type
_entity_poly.pdbx_seq_one_letter_code
_entity_poly.pdbx_strand_id
1 'polypeptide(L)' 'MAVIREVDGERTIVYHDLRSSDIFQSPYYYLQQNDIVYVEPNRTKAAQSRINQNNTVGVWTSVISVLTSIVTLILVAK' A
#
# COMPACT_ATOMS: atom_id res chain seq x y z
N MET A 1 -0.40 -2.19 15.97
CA MET A 1 -1.77 -2.70 15.65
C MET A 1 -2.74 -2.00 16.58
N ALA A 2 -3.93 -1.65 16.11
CA ALA A 2 -5.02 -1.18 16.96
C ALA A 2 -6.19 -2.16 16.91
N VAL A 3 -6.72 -2.51 18.06
CA VAL A 3 -8.00 -3.24 18.19
C VAL A 3 -9.02 -2.23 18.68
N ILE A 4 -10.14 -2.17 17.98
CA ILE A 4 -11.22 -1.24 18.24
C ILE A 4 -12.44 -2.08 18.59
N ARG A 5 -12.95 -1.90 19.81
CA ARG A 5 -14.12 -2.62 20.32
C ARG A 5 -15.21 -1.64 20.71
N GLU A 6 -16.45 -1.98 20.40
CA GLU A 6 -17.63 -1.23 20.83
C GLU A 6 -18.42 -2.09 21.81
N VAL A 7 -18.61 -1.59 23.04
CA VAL A 7 -19.44 -2.23 24.07
C VAL A 7 -20.44 -1.19 24.55
N ASP A 8 -21.73 -1.51 24.46
CA ASP A 8 -22.83 -0.64 24.89
C ASP A 8 -22.80 0.79 24.28
N GLY A 9 -22.28 0.91 23.05
CA GLY A 9 -22.13 2.18 22.33
C GLY A 9 -20.88 2.97 22.70
N GLU A 10 -20.05 2.47 23.64
CA GLU A 10 -18.76 3.06 23.98
C GLU A 10 -17.63 2.38 23.21
N ARG A 11 -16.84 3.20 22.50
CA ARG A 11 -15.77 2.73 21.63
C ARG A 11 -14.42 2.80 22.35
N THR A 12 -13.82 1.64 22.59
CA THR A 12 -12.46 1.52 23.15
C THR A 12 -11.45 1.20 22.05
N ILE A 13 -10.32 1.91 22.04
CA ILE A 13 -9.22 1.69 21.10
C ILE A 13 -7.99 1.28 21.91
N VAL A 14 -7.45 0.10 21.62
CA VAL A 14 -6.25 -0.43 22.29
C VAL A 14 -5.16 -0.66 21.27
N TYR A 15 -3.98 -0.12 21.56
CA TYR A 15 -2.78 -0.29 20.73
C TYR A 15 -1.91 -1.41 21.27
N HIS A 16 -1.47 -2.27 20.36
CA HIS A 16 -0.55 -3.37 20.63
C HIS A 16 0.68 -3.26 19.73
N ASP A 17 1.86 -3.40 20.35
CA ASP A 17 3.11 -3.63 19.62
C ASP A 17 3.16 -5.10 19.22
N LEU A 18 3.18 -5.35 17.90
CA LEU A 18 3.25 -6.69 17.32
C LEU A 18 4.62 -7.37 17.52
N ARG A 19 5.61 -6.63 18.02
CA ARG A 19 6.97 -7.13 18.25
C ARG A 19 7.18 -7.62 19.68
N SER A 20 6.26 -7.34 20.60
CA SER A 20 6.33 -7.82 21.98
C SER A 20 5.47 -9.07 22.15
N SER A 21 5.94 -10.01 22.98
CA SER A 21 5.14 -11.15 23.45
C SER A 21 4.00 -10.74 24.38
N ASP A 22 4.01 -9.51 24.90
CA ASP A 22 2.98 -9.03 25.83
C ASP A 22 1.58 -8.99 25.20
N ILE A 23 1.50 -8.99 23.87
CA ILE A 23 0.25 -9.12 23.12
C ILE A 23 -0.54 -10.36 23.54
N PHE A 24 0.12 -11.47 23.86
CA PHE A 24 -0.53 -12.72 24.28
C PHE A 24 -1.18 -12.62 25.66
N GLN A 25 -0.77 -11.65 26.47
CA GLN A 25 -1.33 -11.38 27.79
C GLN A 25 -2.43 -10.32 27.76
N SER A 26 -2.66 -9.68 26.61
CA SER A 26 -3.69 -8.66 26.47
C SER A 26 -5.10 -9.24 26.64
N PRO A 27 -6.02 -8.59 27.37
CA PRO A 27 -7.43 -8.97 27.39
C PRO A 27 -8.12 -8.81 26.02
N TYR A 28 -7.45 -8.17 25.05
CA TYR A 28 -7.88 -8.00 23.67
C TYR A 28 -7.15 -8.94 22.69
N TYR A 29 -6.45 -9.95 23.19
CA TYR A 29 -5.78 -10.94 22.34
C TYR A 29 -6.79 -11.78 21.55
N TYR A 30 -7.89 -12.19 22.20
CA TYR A 30 -9.02 -12.84 21.53
C TYR A 30 -10.03 -11.80 21.06
N LEU A 31 -10.34 -11.85 19.77
CA LEU A 31 -11.33 -10.98 19.16
C LEU A 31 -12.73 -11.40 19.57
N GLN A 32 -13.54 -10.40 19.87
CA GLN A 32 -14.97 -10.52 20.13
C GLN A 32 -15.76 -10.10 18.88
N GLN A 33 -17.06 -10.38 18.88
CA GLN A 33 -17.92 -9.95 17.79
C GLN A 33 -17.92 -8.42 17.70
N ASN A 34 -17.93 -7.90 16.47
CA ASN A 34 -17.86 -6.46 16.18
C ASN A 34 -16.51 -5.79 16.52
N ASP A 35 -15.45 -6.56 16.79
CA ASP A 35 -14.10 -5.99 16.87
C ASP A 35 -13.56 -5.63 15.49
N ILE A 36 -12.95 -4.45 15.40
CA ILE A 36 -12.23 -3.99 14.21
C ILE A 36 -10.74 -4.02 14.51
N VAL A 37 -9.99 -4.76 13.70
CA VAL A 37 -8.52 -4.79 13.78
C VAL A 37 -7.93 -3.90 12.69
N TYR A 38 -7.22 -2.86 13.10
CA TYR A 38 -6.51 -1.95 12.23
C TYR A 38 -5.00 -2.20 12.29
N VAL A 39 -4.41 -2.50 11.13
CA VAL A 39 -2.97 -2.71 10.98
C VAL A 39 -2.42 -1.64 10.06
N GLU A 40 -1.55 -0.80 10.61
CA GLU A 40 -0.84 0.20 9.80
C GLU A 40 0.13 -0.51 8.84
N PRO A 41 0.09 -0.19 7.53
CA PRO A 41 1.02 -0.78 6.57
C PRO A 41 2.45 -0.32 6.84
N ASN A 42 3.40 -1.25 6.79
CA ASN A 42 4.84 -0.92 6.88
C ASN A 42 5.23 0.04 5.73
N ARG A 43 6.18 0.96 5.99
CA ARG A 43 6.65 1.99 5.05
C ARG A 43 7.06 1.42 3.68
N THR A 44 7.54 0.18 3.63
CA THR A 44 7.86 -0.53 2.38
C THR A 44 6.62 -0.86 1.53
N LYS A 45 5.49 -1.24 2.14
CA LYS A 45 4.21 -1.44 1.43
C LYS A 45 3.56 -0.12 1.01
N ALA A 46 3.68 0.93 1.83
CA ALA A 46 3.22 2.28 1.45
C ALA A 46 4.03 2.84 0.26
N ALA A 47 5.33 2.55 0.20
CA ALA A 47 6.18 2.91 -0.93
C ALA A 47 5.91 2.05 -2.18
N GLN A 48 5.59 0.76 -2.03
CA GLN A 48 5.17 -0.11 -3.15
C GLN A 48 3.86 0.37 -3.80
N SER A 49 2.92 0.91 -3.02
CA SER A 49 1.73 1.61 -3.56
C SER A 49 2.09 2.86 -4.38
N ARG A 50 3.28 3.44 -4.15
CA ARG A 50 3.86 4.54 -4.95
C ARG A 50 4.77 4.05 -6.08
N ILE A 51 4.93 2.75 -6.32
CA ILE A 51 5.52 2.20 -7.55
C ILE A 51 4.49 2.31 -8.68
N ASN A 52 4.00 3.52 -8.88
CA ASN A 52 3.51 4.06 -10.14
C ASN A 52 4.44 5.19 -10.61
N GLN A 53 5.63 5.29 -9.99
CA GLN A 53 6.65 6.31 -10.24
C GLN A 53 7.48 6.05 -11.52
N ASN A 54 7.10 5.06 -12.33
CA ASN A 54 7.69 4.82 -13.65
C ASN A 54 6.79 5.26 -14.82
N ASN A 55 5.61 5.83 -14.56
CA ASN A 55 4.74 6.32 -15.64
C ASN A 55 5.43 7.39 -16.52
N THR A 56 6.29 8.24 -15.94
CA THR A 56 7.02 9.24 -16.71
C THR A 56 8.05 8.61 -17.65
N VAL A 57 8.87 7.66 -17.17
CA VAL A 57 9.89 7.01 -18.01
C VAL A 57 9.23 6.19 -19.13
N GLY A 58 8.14 5.47 -18.83
CA GLY A 58 7.39 4.71 -19.83
C GLY A 58 6.79 5.58 -20.93
N VAL A 59 6.21 6.73 -20.56
CA VAL A 59 5.62 7.68 -21.51
C VAL A 59 6.68 8.37 -22.38
N TRP A 60 7.81 8.79 -21.82
CA TRP A 60 8.88 9.38 -22.64
C TRP A 60 9.52 8.36 -23.59
N THR A 61 9.70 7.12 -23.13
CA THR A 61 10.24 6.04 -23.97
C THR A 61 9.32 5.71 -25.13
N SER A 62 8.00 5.68 -24.91
CA SER A 62 7.04 5.40 -25.98
C SER A 62 7.01 6.53 -27.02
N VAL A 63 7.03 7.80 -26.59
CA VAL A 63 7.09 8.95 -27.50
C VAL A 63 8.36 8.91 -28.35
N ILE A 64 9.52 8.65 -27.74
CA ILE A 64 10.79 8.53 -28.48
C ILE A 64 10.72 7.38 -29.49
N SER A 65 10.18 6.22 -29.10
CA SER A 65 10.09 5.05 -29.99
C SER A 65 9.22 5.30 -31.24
N VAL A 66 8.12 6.04 -31.07
CA VAL A 66 7.21 6.41 -32.18
C VAL A 66 7.91 7.38 -33.12
N LEU A 67 8.57 8.42 -32.58
CA LEU A 67 9.32 9.38 -33.39
C LEU A 67 10.45 8.71 -34.18
N THR A 68 11.22 7.82 -33.56
CA THR A 68 12.28 7.07 -34.24
C THR A 68 11.72 6.19 -35.36
N SER A 69 10.55 5.56 -35.14
CA SER A 69 9.89 4.73 -36.15
C SER A 69 9.47 5.54 -37.38
N ILE A 70 8.90 6.73 -37.18
CA ILE A 70 8.50 7.63 -38.26
C ILE A 70 9.71 8.12 -39.07
N VAL A 71 10.77 8.55 -38.38
CA VAL A 71 12.01 9.01 -39.05
C VAL A 71 12.62 7.89 -39.88
N THR A 72 12.69 6.67 -39.33
CA THR A 72 13.24 5.52 -40.04
C THR A 72 12.42 5.18 -41.29
N LEU A 73 11.09 5.24 -41.20
CA LEU A 73 10.20 5.01 -42.34
C LEU A 73 10.41 6.04 -43.45
N ILE A 74 10.54 7.32 -43.11
CA ILE A 74 10.79 8.39 -44.08
C ILE A 74 12.15 8.22 -44.77
N LEU A 75 13.19 7.80 -44.02
CA LEU A 75 14.52 7.56 -44.58
C LEU A 75 14.56 6.35 -45.53
N VAL A 76 13.82 5.28 -45.21
CA VAL A 76 13.76 4.07 -46.03
C VAL A 76 12.86 4.23 -47.27
N ALA A 77 11.80 5.03 -47.16
CA ALA A 77 10.88 5.31 -48.28
C ALA A 77 11.40 6.39 -49.26
N LYS A 78 12.62 6.89 -49.04
CA LYS A 78 13.31 7.86 -49.89
C LYS A 78 14.29 7.19 -50.87
#